data_AF-A0A1G6ST75-F1
#
_entry.id   AF-A0A1G6ST75-F1
#
_cell.length_a   1.000
_cell.length_b   1.000
_cell.length_c   1.000
_cell.angle_alpha   90.00
_cell.angle_beta   90.00
_cell.angle_gamma   90.00
#
_symmetry.space_group_name_H-M   'P 1'
#
loop_
_entity.id
_entity.type
_entity.pdbx_description
1 polymer ?
#
loop_
_entity_poly.entity_id
_entity_poly.type
_entity_poly.pdbx_seq_one_letter_code
_entity_poly.pdbx_strand_id
1 'polypeptide(L)'
;MIIAVISISVFVLSLILLRTQTPIGDKQYMKAMIPHHSSAILTSKHADIKDPEVKELSEKIIESQEEEIAQMKAILDRMDKK
;
A
#
# COMPACT_ATOMS: atom_id res chain seq x y z
N MET A 1 8.60 26.84 25.37
CA MET A 1 8.83 25.47 25.88
C MET A 1 7.67 24.52 25.61
N ILE A 2 6.41 24.89 25.88
CA ILE A 2 5.23 24.03 25.62
C ILE A 2 5.17 23.50 24.19
N ILE A 3 5.38 24.37 23.19
CA ILE A 3 5.38 23.97 21.77
C ILE A 3 6.43 22.88 21.51
N ALA A 4 7.67 23.06 22.00
CA ALA A 4 8.74 22.09 21.80
C ALA A 4 8.42 20.72 22.43
N VAL A 5 7.83 20.70 23.63
CA VAL A 5 7.42 19.45 24.28
C VAL A 5 6.33 18.75 23.48
N ILE A 6 5.29 19.47 23.05
CA ILE A 6 4.21 18.91 22.24
C ILE A 6 4.77 18.37 20.92
N SER A 7 5.65 19.11 20.25
CA SER A 7 6.28 18.67 19.00
C SER A 7 7.08 17.39 19.18
N ILE A 8 7.88 17.28 20.26
CA ILE A 8 8.65 16.05 20.55
C ILE A 8 7.70 14.89 20.83
N SER A 9 6.66 15.09 21.64
CA SER A 9 5.69 14.03 21.95
C SER A 9 4.96 13.54 20.70
N VAL A 10 4.47 14.46 19.84
CA VAL A 10 3.81 14.11 18.57
C VAL A 10 4.78 13.40 17.64
N PHE A 11 6.04 13.85 17.57
CA PHE A 11 7.07 13.22 16.74
C PHE A 11 7.35 11.78 17.18
N VAL A 12 7.62 11.57 18.48
CA VAL A 12 7.90 10.23 19.03
C VAL A 12 6.70 9.30 18.83
N LEU A 13 5.48 9.77 19.12
CA LEU A 13 4.27 8.98 18.91
C LEU A 13 4.08 8.62 17.43
N SER A 14 4.24 9.58 16.52
CA SER A 14 4.13 9.34 15.08
C SER A 14 5.18 8.34 14.58
N LEU A 15 6.42 8.45 15.05
CA LEU A 15 7.49 7.50 14.73
C LEU A 15 7.14 6.08 15.21
N ILE A 16 6.64 5.94 16.44
CA ILE A 16 6.26 4.63 16.99
C ILE A 16 5.10 4.03 16.18
N LEU A 17 4.06 4.81 15.90
CA LEU A 17 2.91 4.34 15.13
C LEU A 17 3.29 3.95 13.70
N LEU A 18 4.14 4.73 13.04
CA LEU A 18 4.65 4.43 11.69
C LEU A 18 5.48 3.14 11.69
N ARG A 19 6.30 2.92 12.72
CA ARG A 19 7.19 1.75 12.83
C ARG A 19 6.45 0.46 13.16
N THR A 20 5.47 0.54 14.06
CA THR A 20 4.80 -0.65 14.60
C THR A 20 3.55 -1.01 13.83
N GLN A 21 2.94 -0.04 13.14
CA GLN A 21 1.67 -0.21 12.42
C GLN A 21 0.57 -0.84 13.29
N THR A 22 0.63 -0.68 14.62
CA THR A 22 -0.30 -1.28 15.59
C THR A 22 -1.79 -1.06 15.28
N PRO A 23 -2.25 0.10 14.74
CA PRO A 23 -3.67 0.28 14.45
C PRO A 23 -4.12 -0.31 13.09
N ILE A 24 -3.26 -0.99 12.34
CA ILE A 24 -3.59 -1.51 11.00
C ILE A 24 -4.07 -2.97 11.12
N GLY A 25 -5.36 -3.19 10.93
CA GLY A 25 -5.97 -4.52 10.79
C GLY A 25 -6.28 -4.89 9.35
N ASP A 26 -6.84 -6.09 9.13
CA ASP A 26 -7.07 -6.68 7.80
C ASP A 26 -7.81 -5.75 6.81
N LYS A 27 -8.90 -5.10 7.25
CA LYS A 27 -9.67 -4.18 6.39
C LYS A 27 -8.84 -2.96 6.00
N GLN A 28 -8.14 -2.36 6.95
CA GLN A 28 -7.28 -1.20 6.73
C GLN A 28 -6.12 -1.55 5.80
N TYR A 29 -5.52 -2.72 6.01
CA TYR A 29 -4.45 -3.25 5.15
C TYR A 29 -4.93 -3.35 3.70
N MET A 30 -6.04 -4.05 3.43
CA MET A 30 -6.53 -4.22 2.06
C MET A 30 -6.97 -2.89 1.44
N LYS A 31 -7.64 -2.01 2.20
CA LYS A 31 -8.05 -0.69 1.71
C LYS A 31 -6.85 0.20 1.34
N ALA A 32 -5.70 0.03 2.00
CA ALA A 32 -4.46 0.73 1.65
C ALA A 32 -3.69 0.05 0.51
N MET A 33 -3.69 -1.29 0.46
CA MET A 33 -2.93 -2.05 -0.53
C MET A 33 -3.57 -2.01 -1.92
N ILE A 34 -4.90 -1.99 -2.06
CA ILE A 34 -5.57 -1.86 -3.37
C ILE A 34 -5.08 -0.62 -4.16
N PRO A 35 -5.10 0.60 -3.60
CA PRO A 35 -4.59 1.77 -4.31
C PRO A 35 -3.06 1.77 -4.45
N HIS A 36 -2.31 1.24 -3.47
CA HIS A 36 -0.86 1.05 -3.61
C HIS A 36 -0.53 0.20 -4.84
N HIS A 37 -1.24 -0.91 -5.02
CA HIS A 37 -1.05 -1.80 -6.16
C HIS A 37 -1.47 -1.14 -7.47
N SER A 38 -2.61 -0.44 -7.45
CA SER A 38 -3.08 0.34 -8.60
C SER A 38 -2.05 1.38 -9.06
N SER A 39 -1.33 2.00 -8.12
CA SER A 39 -0.25 2.95 -8.43
C SER A 39 0.96 2.29 -9.07
N ALA A 40 1.32 1.07 -8.65
CA ALA A 40 2.43 0.35 -9.27
C ALA A 40 2.05 -0.10 -10.69
N ILE A 41 0.83 -0.61 -10.90
CA ILE A 41 0.29 -0.92 -12.24
C ILE A 41 0.32 0.33 -13.13
N LEU A 42 -0.11 1.49 -12.62
CA LEU A 42 -0.09 2.74 -13.38
C LEU A 42 1.33 3.11 -13.80
N THR A 43 2.29 3.04 -12.86
CA THR A 43 3.71 3.30 -13.14
C THR A 43 4.24 2.33 -14.19
N SER A 44 4.01 1.03 -14.02
CA SER A 44 4.43 -0.04 -14.93
C SER A 44 3.86 0.15 -16.35
N LYS A 45 2.62 0.64 -16.50
CA LYS A 45 1.98 0.89 -17.79
C LYS A 45 2.50 2.15 -18.51
N HIS A 46 3.03 3.13 -17.78
CA HIS A 46 3.41 4.44 -18.35
C HIS A 46 4.91 4.73 -18.35
N ALA A 47 5.70 3.99 -17.58
CA ALA A 47 7.14 4.18 -17.53
C ALA A 47 7.79 3.82 -18.88
N ASP A 48 8.72 4.64 -19.33
CA ASP A 48 9.48 4.38 -20.56
C ASP A 48 10.63 3.40 -20.30
N ILE A 49 10.28 2.13 -20.11
CA ILE A 49 11.24 1.05 -19.80
C ILE A 49 11.89 0.54 -21.09
N LYS A 50 13.22 0.59 -21.15
CA LYS A 50 14.01 0.14 -22.32
C LYS A 50 14.69 -1.20 -22.15
N ASP A 51 15.09 -1.51 -20.92
CA ASP A 51 15.77 -2.76 -20.61
C ASP A 51 14.79 -3.94 -20.74
N PRO A 52 15.12 -5.01 -21.49
CA PRO A 52 14.22 -6.14 -21.71
C PRO A 52 13.83 -6.88 -20.43
N GLU A 53 14.76 -7.05 -19.49
CA GLU A 53 14.51 -7.76 -18.23
C GLU A 53 13.58 -6.93 -17.34
N VAL A 54 13.80 -5.61 -17.29
CA VAL A 54 12.92 -4.70 -16.55
C VAL A 54 11.51 -4.64 -17.17
N LYS A 55 11.41 -4.75 -18.50
CA LYS A 55 10.11 -4.79 -19.18
C LYS A 55 9.32 -6.05 -18.82
N GLU A 56 9.98 -7.21 -18.87
CA GLU A 56 9.37 -8.48 -18.46
C GLU A 56 8.93 -8.43 -16.98
N LEU A 57 9.75 -7.86 -16.10
CA LEU A 57 9.40 -7.66 -14.71
C LEU A 57 8.16 -6.74 -14.55
N SER A 58 8.09 -5.65 -15.34
CA SER A 58 6.96 -4.73 -15.32
C SER A 58 5.63 -5.41 -15.71
N GLU A 59 5.66 -6.26 -16.75
CA GLU A 59 4.50 -7.03 -17.20
C GLU A 59 4.04 -8.02 -16.11
N LYS A 60 4.98 -8.74 -15.48
CA LYS A 60 4.68 -9.64 -14.36
C LYS A 60 4.09 -8.90 -13.15
N ILE A 61 4.60 -7.71 -12.82
CA ILE A 61 4.07 -6.86 -11.75
C ILE A 61 2.62 -6.46 -12.05
N ILE A 62 2.30 -6.11 -13.31
CA ILE A 62 0.93 -5.75 -13.68
C ILE A 62 0.00 -6.94 -13.46
N GLU A 63 0.35 -8.11 -13.98
CA GLU A 63 -0.46 -9.33 -13.87
C GLU A 63 -0.69 -9.72 -12.40
N SER A 64 0.38 -9.84 -11.61
CA SER A 64 0.27 -10.25 -10.21
C SER A 64 -0.57 -9.29 -9.39
N GLN A 65 -0.39 -7.98 -9.60
CA GLN A 65 -1.08 -6.98 -8.81
C GLN A 65 -2.55 -6.81 -9.21
N GLU A 66 -2.92 -7.04 -10.48
CA GLU A 66 -4.32 -7.10 -10.89
C GLU A 66 -5.05 -8.29 -10.21
N GLU A 67 -4.39 -9.45 -10.11
CA GLU A 67 -4.91 -10.61 -9.38
C GLU A 67 -5.05 -10.34 -7.87
N GLU A 68 -4.03 -9.77 -7.23
CA GLU A 68 -4.04 -9.42 -5.81
C GLU A 68 -5.13 -8.40 -5.48
N ILE A 69 -5.36 -7.40 -6.35
CA ILE A 69 -6.48 -6.46 -6.21
C ILE A 69 -7.82 -7.19 -6.23
N ALA A 70 -8.01 -8.14 -7.17
CA ALA A 70 -9.25 -8.91 -7.26
C ALA A 70 -9.48 -9.75 -5.99
N GLN A 71 -8.43 -10.40 -5.49
CA GLN A 71 -8.46 -11.17 -4.24
C GLN A 71 -8.83 -10.29 -3.05
N MET A 72 -8.16 -9.14 -2.87
CA MET A 72 -8.44 -8.22 -1.77
C MET A 72 -9.87 -7.68 -1.81
N LYS A 73 -10.39 -7.34 -2.99
CA LYS A 73 -11.79 -6.90 -3.15
C LYS A 73 -12.77 -7.99 -2.75
N ALA A 74 -12.55 -9.23 -3.20
CA ALA A 74 -13.40 -10.35 -2.83
C ALA A 74 -13.39 -10.65 -1.32
N ILE A 75 -12.22 -10.54 -0.67
CA ILE A 75 -12.10 -10.71 0.78
C ILE A 75 -12.83 -9.59 1.53
N LEU A 76 -12.68 -8.33 1.12
CA LEU A 76 -13.40 -7.20 1.70
C LEU A 76 -14.91 -7.37 1.59
N ASP A 77 -15.42 -7.70 0.41
CA ASP A 77 -16.85 -7.92 0.18
C ASP A 77 -17.40 -9.04 1.08
N ARG A 78 -16.62 -10.13 1.26
CA ARG A 78 -16.98 -11.22 2.18
C ARG A 78 -17.01 -10.75 3.64
N MET A 79 -16.09 -9.89 4.05
CA MET A 79 -16.00 -9.37 5.43
C MET A 79 -17.03 -8.27 5.73
N ASP A 80 -17.58 -7.60 4.72
CA ASP A 80 -18.61 -6.57 4.88
C ASP A 80 -20.04 -7.16 4.85
N LYS A 81 -20.22 -8.38 4.33
CA LYS A 81 -21.49 -9.13 4.34
C LYS A 81 -21.72 -9.94 5.63
N LYS A 82 -20.74 -9.99 6.53
CA LYS A 82 -20.86 -10.61 7.87
C LYS A 82 -21.29 -9.56 8.88
#